data_AF-A0A7X4A021-F1
#
_entry.id   AF-A0A7X4A021-F1
#
_cell.length_a   1.000
_cell.length_b   1.000
_cell.length_c   1.000
_cell.angle_alpha   90.00
_cell.angle_beta   90.00
_cell.angle_gamma   90.00
#
_symmetry.space_group_name_H-M   'P 1'
#
loop_
_entity.id
_entity.type
_entity.pdbx_description
1 polymer ?
#
loop_
_entity_poly.entity_id
_entity_poly.type
_entity_poly.pdbx_seq_one_letter_code
_entity_poly.pdbx_strand_id
1 'polypeptide(L)'
;MARQTGKASEMTLQLTGLLMRRARLVGSAANKLPMLQAVLTGERPTQHTLFYCGDGAVETDEGYDASEEDIAQNKRQFEAVSAMLHGMSWDVSRFTSRESRNDRDNILENFRLGFIDAMVAIRCLDEGIDVPTCSTAYILASSRDPRQFVQRRGRILRRSPGKECALIHDFIVVLPQDFERDSEYAKRLIKSEPGRVAEFSSLSENRSEAYQILAPVLRQYDLEHMI
;
A
#
# COMPACT_ATOMS: atom_id res chain seq x y z
N MET A 1 31.35 20.11 -28.55
CA MET A 1 29.99 19.50 -28.54
C MET A 1 29.76 18.47 -27.40
N ALA A 2 30.76 18.04 -26.63
CA ALA A 2 30.59 17.04 -25.56
C ALA A 2 30.11 17.56 -24.17
N ARG A 3 29.90 18.88 -23.99
CA ARG A 3 29.47 19.46 -22.70
C ARG A 3 27.95 19.57 -22.50
N GLN A 4 27.15 19.44 -23.57
CA GLN A 4 25.68 19.56 -23.48
C GLN A 4 25.00 18.24 -23.08
N THR A 5 25.59 17.08 -23.41
CA THR A 5 25.05 15.75 -23.09
C THR A 5 25.14 15.40 -21.61
N GLY A 6 26.21 15.80 -20.90
CA GLY A 6 26.36 15.57 -19.46
C GLY A 6 25.34 16.36 -18.61
N LYS A 7 25.08 17.63 -18.98
CA LYS A 7 24.14 18.49 -18.26
C LYS A 7 22.68 18.06 -18.43
N ALA A 8 22.33 17.55 -19.61
CA ALA A 8 21.00 16.98 -19.88
C ALA A 8 20.76 15.67 -19.11
N SER A 9 21.78 14.81 -19.02
CA SER A 9 21.76 13.58 -18.19
C SER A 9 21.58 13.91 -16.70
N GLU A 10 22.32 14.90 -16.19
CA GLU A 10 22.24 15.36 -14.81
C GLU A 10 20.89 16.01 -14.47
N MET A 11 20.34 16.84 -15.37
CA MET A 11 18.98 17.39 -15.23
C MET A 11 17.91 16.29 -15.22
N THR A 12 18.11 15.23 -16.01
CA THR A 12 17.19 14.09 -16.06
C THR A 12 17.22 13.32 -14.74
N LEU A 13 18.40 13.09 -14.15
CA LEU A 13 18.54 12.45 -12.84
C LEU A 13 17.92 13.29 -11.72
N GLN A 14 18.13 14.60 -11.72
CA GLN A 14 17.51 15.50 -10.74
C GLN A 14 15.98 15.52 -10.85
N LEU A 15 15.44 15.53 -12.08
CA LEU A 15 14.00 15.47 -12.31
C LEU A 15 13.41 14.13 -11.85
N THR A 16 14.08 13.01 -12.15
CA THR A 16 13.68 11.68 -11.67
C THR A 16 13.64 11.64 -10.15
N GLY A 17 14.65 12.17 -9.47
CA GLY A 17 14.68 12.28 -8.01
C GLY A 17 13.51 13.10 -7.43
N LEU A 18 13.16 14.23 -8.07
CA LEU A 18 12.02 15.05 -7.65
C LEU A 18 10.67 14.35 -7.88
N LEU A 19 10.52 13.64 -9.00
CA LEU A 19 9.32 12.85 -9.28
C LEU A 19 9.15 11.70 -8.28
N MET A 20 10.27 11.07 -7.89
CA MET A 20 10.28 10.05 -6.84
C MET A 20 9.86 10.65 -5.50
N ARG A 21 10.48 11.75 -5.06
CA ARG A 21 10.09 12.45 -3.81
C ARG A 21 8.62 12.85 -3.80
N ARG A 22 8.09 13.35 -4.93
CA ARG A 22 6.67 13.67 -5.08
C ARG A 22 5.79 12.43 -4.94
N ALA A 23 6.19 11.29 -5.49
CA ALA A 23 5.46 10.05 -5.34
C ALA A 23 5.45 9.52 -3.90
N ARG A 24 6.58 9.66 -3.18
CA ARG A 24 6.70 9.27 -1.77
C ARG A 24 5.65 9.94 -0.88
N LEU A 25 5.26 11.19 -1.16
CA LEU A 25 4.27 11.93 -0.36
C LEU A 25 2.96 11.16 -0.15
N VAL A 26 2.50 10.43 -1.17
CA VAL A 26 1.28 9.64 -1.11
C VAL A 26 1.57 8.27 -0.47
N GLY A 27 2.67 7.62 -0.88
CA GLY A 27 3.07 6.32 -0.35
C GLY A 27 3.31 6.31 1.15
N SER A 28 3.99 7.33 1.68
CA SER A 28 4.39 7.45 3.09
C SER A 28 3.67 8.57 3.83
N ALA A 29 2.41 8.84 3.47
CA ALA A 29 1.58 9.82 4.19
C ALA A 29 1.47 9.43 5.67
N ALA A 30 1.95 10.32 6.56
CA ALA A 30 2.08 10.03 8.00
C ALA A 30 0.73 9.66 8.67
N ASN A 31 -0.38 10.19 8.16
CA ASN A 31 -1.72 9.97 8.70
C ASN A 31 -2.24 8.53 8.52
N LYS A 32 -1.57 7.69 7.70
CA LYS A 32 -1.96 6.28 7.51
C LYS A 32 -1.84 5.47 8.81
N LEU A 33 -0.80 5.71 9.61
CA LEU A 33 -0.59 4.94 10.84
C LEU A 33 -1.61 5.29 11.94
N PRO A 34 -1.89 6.58 12.25
CA PRO A 34 -2.99 6.93 13.15
C PRO A 34 -4.35 6.43 12.67
N MET A 35 -4.62 6.45 11.36
CA MET A 35 -5.87 5.91 10.82
C MET A 35 -5.95 4.39 11.00
N LEU A 36 -4.84 3.67 10.78
CA LEU A 36 -4.78 2.23 11.01
C LEU A 36 -5.05 1.90 12.47
N GLN A 37 -4.44 2.66 13.39
CA GLN A 37 -4.72 2.53 14.81
C GLN A 37 -6.21 2.75 15.11
N ALA A 38 -6.82 3.78 14.55
CA ALA A 38 -8.24 4.06 14.76
C ALA A 38 -9.15 2.93 14.26
N VAL A 39 -8.87 2.36 13.08
CA VAL A 39 -9.63 1.23 12.52
C VAL A 39 -9.48 -0.04 13.36
N LEU A 40 -8.30 -0.28 13.93
CA LEU A 40 -8.03 -1.46 14.75
C LEU A 40 -8.43 -1.29 16.23
N THR A 41 -8.74 -0.06 16.67
CA THR A 41 -9.05 0.20 18.08
C THR A 41 -10.37 -0.47 18.46
N GLY A 42 -10.31 -1.40 19.42
CA GLY A 42 -11.48 -2.15 19.88
C GLY A 42 -11.68 -3.47 19.14
N GLU A 43 -10.96 -3.70 18.05
CA GLU A 43 -10.93 -4.98 17.33
C GLU A 43 -9.97 -5.96 18.01
N ARG A 44 -10.28 -7.26 17.93
CA ARG A 44 -9.36 -8.32 18.38
C ARG A 44 -8.44 -8.74 17.24
N PRO A 45 -7.24 -9.25 17.53
CA PRO A 45 -6.41 -9.88 16.52
C PRO A 45 -7.19 -10.96 15.75
N THR A 46 -7.16 -10.86 14.43
CA THR A 46 -7.78 -11.82 13.53
C THR A 46 -6.70 -12.58 12.79
N GLN A 47 -6.82 -13.90 12.78
CA GLN A 47 -5.89 -14.74 12.03
C GLN A 47 -5.98 -14.46 10.53
N HIS A 48 -4.90 -14.80 9.84
CA HIS A 48 -4.76 -14.67 8.40
C HIS A 48 -4.90 -13.22 7.90
N THR A 49 -4.39 -12.27 8.68
CA THR A 49 -4.42 -10.84 8.36
C THR A 49 -3.11 -10.37 7.72
N LEU A 50 -3.21 -9.54 6.69
CA LEU A 50 -2.06 -8.98 5.98
C LEU A 50 -2.05 -7.46 6.13
N PHE A 51 -0.99 -6.91 6.72
CA PHE A 51 -0.70 -5.47 6.70
C PHE A 51 0.29 -5.19 5.58
N TYR A 52 -0.21 -4.71 4.45
CA TYR A 52 0.65 -4.36 3.32
C TYR A 52 1.10 -2.91 3.42
N CYS A 53 2.33 -2.72 3.87
CA CYS A 53 2.95 -1.42 4.01
C CYS A 53 3.63 -1.03 2.70
N GLY A 54 3.35 0.19 2.24
CA GLY A 54 4.23 0.83 1.26
C GLY A 54 5.62 0.97 1.87
N ASP A 55 6.63 1.02 1.02
CA ASP A 55 8.01 1.30 1.38
C ASP A 55 8.36 2.80 1.35
N GLY A 56 7.43 3.61 0.84
CA GLY A 56 7.68 4.99 0.48
C GLY A 56 8.61 5.16 -0.71
N ALA A 57 9.01 4.09 -1.41
CA ALA A 57 9.67 4.19 -2.71
C ALA A 57 8.63 4.18 -3.83
N VAL A 58 9.05 4.59 -5.03
CA VAL A 58 8.20 4.45 -6.21
C VAL A 58 8.39 3.05 -6.74
N GLU A 59 7.34 2.25 -6.75
CA GLU A 59 7.30 1.01 -7.52
C GLU A 59 7.41 1.39 -9.01
N THR A 60 8.62 1.40 -9.55
CA THR A 60 8.86 1.45 -11.00
C THR A 60 9.02 0.03 -11.50
N ASP A 61 8.44 -0.29 -12.67
CA ASP A 61 8.49 -1.63 -13.30
C ASP A 61 9.91 -2.13 -13.61
N GLU A 62 10.93 -1.29 -13.47
CA GLU A 62 12.33 -1.64 -13.67
C GLU A 62 13.01 -1.85 -12.31
N GLY A 63 13.68 -2.99 -12.16
CA GLY A 63 14.37 -3.47 -10.95
C GLY A 63 15.10 -2.37 -10.18
N TYR A 64 14.35 -1.72 -9.27
CA TYR A 64 14.83 -0.59 -8.51
C TYR A 64 15.68 -1.13 -7.36
N ASP A 65 16.99 -0.97 -7.49
CA ASP A 65 17.90 -1.25 -6.37
C ASP A 65 17.54 -0.30 -5.23
N ALA A 66 17.05 -0.88 -4.13
CA ALA A 66 16.59 -0.10 -2.98
C ALA A 66 17.75 0.72 -2.43
N SER A 67 17.60 2.05 -2.40
CA SER A 67 18.61 2.92 -1.81
C SER A 67 18.71 2.67 -0.29
N GLU A 68 19.84 3.04 0.33
CA GLU A 68 19.99 2.95 1.79
C GLU A 68 18.88 3.72 2.53
N GLU A 69 18.41 4.84 1.95
CA GLU A 69 17.28 5.60 2.46
C GLU A 69 15.98 4.80 2.44
N ASP A 70 15.69 4.09 1.35
CA ASP A 70 14.50 3.24 1.24
C ASP A 70 14.55 2.11 2.28
N ILE A 71 15.72 1.49 2.46
CA ILE A 71 15.91 0.42 3.44
C ILE A 71 15.67 0.94 4.88
N ALA A 72 16.23 2.10 5.21
CA ALA A 72 16.03 2.73 6.52
C ALA A 72 14.57 3.13 6.75
N GLN A 73 13.87 3.58 5.69
CA GLN A 73 12.46 3.90 5.76
C GLN A 73 11.58 2.66 5.96
N ASN A 74 11.82 1.58 5.22
CA ASN A 74 11.14 0.30 5.37
C ASN A 74 11.26 -0.24 6.79
N LYS A 75 12.47 -0.19 7.34
CA LYS A 75 12.73 -0.62 8.71
C LYS A 75 11.90 0.19 9.72
N ARG A 76 11.90 1.52 9.60
CA ARG A 76 11.12 2.41 10.47
C ARG A 76 9.62 2.16 10.37
N GLN A 77 9.11 1.96 9.15
CA GLN A 77 7.68 1.73 8.94
C GLN A 77 7.23 0.39 9.50
N PHE A 78 7.99 -0.68 9.27
CA PHE A 78 7.71 -1.94 9.93
C PHE A 78 7.76 -1.77 11.45
N GLU A 79 8.80 -1.16 12.00
CA GLU A 79 8.96 -1.03 13.46
C GLU A 79 7.79 -0.26 14.08
N ALA A 80 7.33 0.80 13.42
CA ALA A 80 6.17 1.58 13.86
C ALA A 80 4.87 0.77 13.81
N VAL A 81 4.61 0.06 12.71
CA VAL A 81 3.40 -0.76 12.54
C VAL A 81 3.41 -1.93 13.51
N SER A 82 4.52 -2.68 13.60
CA SER A 82 4.64 -3.84 14.47
C SER A 82 4.57 -3.47 15.95
N ALA A 83 5.20 -2.37 16.38
CA ALA A 83 5.08 -1.89 17.75
C ALA A 83 3.63 -1.53 18.11
N MET A 84 2.92 -0.87 17.20
CA MET A 84 1.51 -0.55 17.36
C MET A 84 0.64 -1.82 17.44
N LEU A 85 0.85 -2.78 16.53
CA LEU A 85 0.12 -4.05 16.50
C LEU A 85 0.38 -4.91 17.76
N HIS A 86 1.63 -5.03 18.21
CA HIS A 86 1.97 -5.68 19.47
C HIS A 86 1.29 -5.01 20.66
N GLY A 87 1.22 -3.67 20.68
CA GLY A 87 0.48 -2.92 21.70
C GLY A 87 -1.01 -3.24 21.74
N MET A 88 -1.57 -3.74 20.63
CA MET A 88 -2.94 -4.23 20.49
C MET A 88 -3.04 -5.77 20.57
N SER A 89 -2.00 -6.43 21.09
CA SER A 89 -1.93 -7.89 21.31
C SER A 89 -1.93 -8.77 20.06
N TRP A 90 -1.56 -8.23 18.89
CA TRP A 90 -1.37 -9.02 17.68
C TRP A 90 -0.04 -9.77 17.71
N ASP A 91 -0.03 -11.04 17.29
CA ASP A 91 1.21 -11.75 16.93
C ASP A 91 1.52 -11.55 15.44
N VAL A 92 2.62 -10.85 15.15
CA VAL A 92 2.96 -10.44 13.78
C VAL A 92 4.37 -10.82 13.37
N SER A 93 4.52 -11.28 12.13
CA SER A 93 5.83 -11.53 11.52
C SER A 93 6.15 -10.54 10.40
N ARG A 94 7.43 -10.18 10.31
CA ARG A 94 7.97 -9.38 9.20
C ARG A 94 8.05 -10.23 7.95
N PHE A 95 7.61 -9.68 6.83
CA PHE A 95 7.70 -10.36 5.55
C PHE A 95 8.19 -9.39 4.46
N THR A 96 9.47 -9.45 4.10
CA THR A 96 10.11 -8.58 3.11
C THR A 96 11.01 -9.40 2.18
N SER A 97 11.65 -8.73 1.22
CA SER A 97 12.67 -9.35 0.35
C SER A 97 13.99 -9.65 1.08
N ARG A 98 14.17 -9.20 2.33
CA ARG A 98 15.41 -9.36 3.10
C ARG A 98 15.47 -10.66 3.89
N GLU A 99 14.34 -11.23 4.26
CA GLU A 99 14.27 -12.53 4.91
C GLU A 99 14.77 -13.62 3.93
N SER A 100 15.50 -14.61 4.45
CA SER A 100 15.97 -15.71 3.63
C SER A 100 14.78 -16.51 3.07
N ARG A 101 15.00 -17.30 2.02
CA ARG A 101 13.95 -18.17 1.47
C ARG A 101 13.36 -19.09 2.54
N ASN A 102 14.22 -19.71 3.35
CA ASN A 102 13.79 -20.60 4.44
C ASN A 102 12.97 -19.84 5.50
N ASP A 103 13.39 -18.63 5.88
CA ASP A 103 12.63 -17.84 6.87
C ASP A 103 11.26 -17.45 6.32
N ARG A 104 11.19 -17.03 5.06
CA ARG A 104 9.93 -16.73 4.38
C ARG A 104 9.00 -17.94 4.33
N ASP A 105 9.53 -19.11 4.01
CA ASP A 105 8.74 -20.35 3.94
C ASP A 105 8.18 -20.71 5.33
N ASN A 106 9.00 -20.58 6.38
CA ASN A 106 8.56 -20.78 7.76
C ASN A 106 7.48 -19.77 8.18
N ILE A 107 7.64 -18.48 7.84
CA ILE A 107 6.65 -17.44 8.15
C ILE A 107 5.33 -17.74 7.42
N LEU A 108 5.39 -18.11 6.14
CA LEU A 108 4.20 -18.47 5.36
C LEU A 108 3.50 -19.71 5.91
N GLU A 109 4.25 -20.70 6.38
CA GLU A 109 3.70 -21.88 7.05
C GLU A 109 3.02 -21.52 8.36
N ASN A 110 3.69 -20.76 9.23
CA ASN A 110 3.12 -20.27 10.49
C ASN A 110 1.85 -19.44 10.27
N PHE A 111 1.87 -18.58 9.24
CA PHE A 111 0.69 -17.81 8.84
C PHE A 111 -0.45 -18.72 8.38
N ARG A 112 -0.15 -19.71 7.52
CA ARG A 112 -1.15 -20.66 7.01
C ARG A 112 -1.78 -21.49 8.12
N LEU A 113 -0.97 -21.94 9.08
CA LEU A 113 -1.41 -22.74 10.24
C LEU A 113 -2.07 -21.89 11.34
N GLY A 114 -2.01 -20.56 11.25
CA GLY A 114 -2.57 -19.65 12.25
C GLY A 114 -1.74 -19.58 13.54
N PHE A 115 -0.44 -19.92 13.48
CA PHE A 115 0.47 -19.72 14.61
C PHE A 115 0.83 -18.25 14.84
N ILE A 116 0.68 -17.42 13.81
CA ILE A 116 0.73 -15.97 13.91
C ILE A 116 -0.60 -15.38 13.41
N ASP A 117 -1.00 -14.25 13.95
CA ASP A 117 -2.24 -13.58 13.54
C ASP A 117 -2.07 -12.88 12.18
N ALA A 118 -0.92 -12.22 12.01
CA ALA A 118 -0.70 -11.37 10.85
C ALA A 118 0.72 -11.36 10.29
N MET A 119 0.82 -10.96 9.02
CA MET A 119 2.09 -10.59 8.38
C MET A 119 2.12 -9.11 8.07
N VAL A 120 3.25 -8.46 8.35
CA VAL A 120 3.54 -7.10 7.89
C VAL A 120 4.45 -7.20 6.67
N ALA A 121 3.89 -6.96 5.50
CA ALA A 121 4.56 -7.10 4.22
C ALA A 121 5.04 -5.76 3.65
N ILE A 122 6.26 -5.73 3.10
CA ILE A 122 6.82 -4.58 2.36
C ILE A 122 7.39 -5.09 1.03
N ARG A 123 6.92 -4.54 -0.11
CA ARG A 123 7.38 -4.80 -1.51
C ARG A 123 7.32 -6.25 -2.03
N CYS A 124 7.14 -7.25 -1.16
CA CYS A 124 7.39 -8.66 -1.51
C CYS A 124 6.16 -9.42 -2.02
N LEU A 125 4.95 -8.86 -1.92
CA LEU A 125 3.74 -9.54 -2.42
C LEU A 125 3.68 -9.60 -3.95
N ASP A 126 4.44 -8.75 -4.63
CA ASP A 126 4.40 -8.62 -6.08
C ASP A 126 5.35 -9.61 -6.77
N GLU A 127 6.35 -10.14 -6.05
CA GLU A 127 7.40 -11.05 -6.55
C GLU A 127 7.09 -12.54 -6.30
N GLY A 128 5.87 -12.97 -6.65
CA GLY A 128 5.55 -14.40 -6.77
C GLY A 128 5.16 -15.13 -5.47
N ILE A 129 4.79 -14.39 -4.42
CA ILE A 129 4.32 -14.99 -3.17
C ILE A 129 2.79 -15.19 -3.24
N ASP A 130 2.35 -16.41 -2.95
CA ASP A 130 0.95 -16.80 -2.93
C ASP A 130 0.46 -17.03 -1.50
N VAL A 131 -0.57 -16.30 -1.07
CA VAL A 131 -1.14 -16.41 0.28
C VAL A 131 -2.66 -16.60 0.22
N PRO A 132 -3.17 -17.76 -0.25
CA PRO A 132 -4.62 -17.97 -0.42
C PRO A 132 -5.41 -17.93 0.88
N THR A 133 -4.77 -18.25 2.01
CA THR A 133 -5.38 -18.22 3.34
C THR A 133 -5.65 -16.81 3.85
N CYS A 134 -5.00 -15.78 3.29
CA CYS A 134 -5.22 -14.39 3.67
C CYS A 134 -6.70 -14.02 3.52
N SER A 135 -7.37 -13.70 4.62
CA SER A 135 -8.81 -13.37 4.66
C SER A 135 -9.04 -11.87 4.81
N THR A 136 -8.13 -11.18 5.51
CA THR A 136 -8.22 -9.74 5.78
C THR A 136 -6.94 -9.05 5.34
N ALA A 137 -7.05 -7.91 4.65
CA ALA A 137 -5.90 -7.14 4.22
C ALA A 137 -6.08 -5.64 4.52
N TYR A 138 -5.07 -5.05 5.14
CA TYR A 138 -4.92 -3.60 5.35
C TYR A 138 -3.85 -3.09 4.40
N ILE A 139 -4.27 -2.41 3.34
CA ILE A 139 -3.38 -1.92 2.27
C ILE A 139 -3.05 -0.46 2.57
N LEU A 140 -1.88 -0.24 3.17
CA LEU A 140 -1.34 1.09 3.48
C LEU A 140 -0.51 1.63 2.32
N ALA A 141 -0.01 0.76 1.44
CA ALA A 141 0.74 1.20 0.27
C ALA A 141 -0.14 1.96 -0.71
N SER A 142 0.43 2.94 -1.39
CA SER A 142 -0.17 3.58 -2.54
C SER A 142 0.65 3.22 -3.77
N SER A 143 0.10 2.37 -4.63
CA SER A 143 0.70 2.07 -5.95
C SER A 143 -0.02 2.86 -7.02
N ARG A 144 0.75 3.38 -7.99
CA ARG A 144 0.20 4.12 -9.13
C ARG A 144 0.02 3.26 -10.37
N ASP A 145 0.52 2.04 -10.35
CA ASP A 145 0.38 1.11 -11.46
C ASP A 145 -0.88 0.25 -11.27
N PRO A 146 -1.89 0.38 -12.16
CA PRO A 146 -3.05 -0.48 -12.21
C PRO A 146 -2.73 -1.97 -12.20
N ARG A 147 -1.67 -2.39 -12.91
CA ARG A 147 -1.33 -3.81 -13.01
C ARG A 147 -0.89 -4.37 -11.66
N GLN A 148 -0.02 -3.66 -10.96
CA GLN A 148 0.50 -4.10 -9.66
C GLN A 148 -0.62 -4.21 -8.61
N PHE A 149 -1.44 -3.17 -8.42
CA PHE A 149 -2.48 -3.23 -7.38
C PHE A 149 -3.58 -4.27 -7.72
N VAL A 150 -3.90 -4.49 -8.99
CA VAL A 150 -4.85 -5.55 -9.42
C VAL A 150 -4.26 -6.93 -9.14
N GLN A 151 -2.98 -7.14 -9.46
CA GLN A 151 -2.31 -8.42 -9.20
C GLN A 151 -2.21 -8.70 -7.70
N ARG A 152 -1.82 -7.70 -6.90
CA ARG A 152 -1.73 -7.77 -5.44
C ARG A 152 -3.08 -8.11 -4.81
N ARG A 153 -4.14 -7.41 -5.20
CA ARG A 153 -5.53 -7.77 -4.84
C ARG A 153 -5.84 -9.21 -5.25
N GLY A 154 -5.45 -9.60 -6.46
CA GLY A 154 -5.64 -10.95 -6.97
C GLY A 154 -4.99 -12.04 -6.10
N ARG A 155 -3.85 -11.76 -5.45
CA ARG A 155 -3.23 -12.68 -4.48
C ARG A 155 -4.07 -12.81 -3.21
N ILE A 156 -4.64 -11.70 -2.74
CA ILE A 156 -5.54 -11.68 -1.59
C ILE A 156 -6.86 -12.37 -1.91
N LEU A 157 -7.42 -12.26 -3.12
CA LEU A 157 -8.73 -12.83 -3.49
C LEU A 157 -8.69 -14.34 -3.81
N ARG A 158 -7.56 -15.02 -3.65
CA ARG A 158 -7.47 -16.46 -3.94
C ARG A 158 -8.36 -17.27 -3.00
N ARG A 159 -8.98 -18.32 -3.57
CA ARG A 159 -9.82 -19.24 -2.84
C ARG A 159 -8.98 -20.10 -1.90
N SER A 160 -9.49 -20.34 -0.71
CA SER A 160 -8.94 -21.30 0.26
C SER A 160 -10.08 -21.94 1.05
N PRO A 161 -9.88 -23.14 1.63
CA PRO A 161 -10.92 -23.79 2.42
C PRO A 161 -11.40 -22.89 3.56
N GLY A 162 -12.71 -22.69 3.67
CA GLY A 162 -13.32 -21.87 4.72
C GLY A 162 -13.35 -20.35 4.45
N LYS A 163 -12.81 -19.89 3.31
CA LYS A 163 -12.81 -18.49 2.92
C LYS A 163 -13.84 -18.22 1.83
N GLU A 164 -14.94 -17.59 2.22
CA GLU A 164 -16.03 -17.19 1.32
C GLU A 164 -15.79 -15.81 0.68
N CYS A 165 -15.27 -14.86 1.46
CA CYS A 165 -14.93 -13.51 1.01
C CYS A 165 -13.55 -13.09 1.54
N ALA A 166 -13.04 -11.97 1.02
CA ALA A 166 -11.87 -11.30 1.60
C ALA A 166 -12.26 -9.87 1.99
N LEU A 167 -11.89 -9.47 3.21
CA LEU A 167 -12.09 -8.12 3.70
C LEU A 167 -10.85 -7.28 3.38
N ILE A 168 -11.01 -6.22 2.60
CA ILE A 168 -9.90 -5.35 2.18
C ILE A 168 -10.16 -3.94 2.66
N HIS A 169 -9.27 -3.45 3.53
CA HIS A 169 -9.19 -2.06 3.95
C HIS A 169 -8.14 -1.35 3.09
N ASP A 170 -8.59 -0.59 2.08
CA ASP A 170 -7.70 0.21 1.22
C ASP A 170 -7.53 1.62 1.77
N PHE A 171 -6.31 1.99 2.17
CA PHE A 171 -6.01 3.31 2.70
C PHE A 171 -5.67 4.26 1.57
N ILE A 172 -6.52 5.26 1.39
CA ILE A 172 -6.35 6.30 0.38
C ILE A 172 -5.89 7.61 1.01
N VAL A 173 -5.09 8.36 0.25
CA VAL A 173 -4.68 9.70 0.64
C VAL A 173 -5.57 10.71 -0.06
N VAL A 174 -6.26 11.52 0.73
CA VAL A 174 -7.06 12.65 0.25
C VAL A 174 -6.35 13.95 0.58
N LEU A 175 -6.61 14.98 -0.21
CA LEU A 175 -6.10 16.31 0.06
C LEU A 175 -6.82 16.92 1.28
N PRO A 176 -6.13 17.74 2.11
CA PRO A 176 -6.75 18.42 3.24
C PRO A 176 -7.94 19.30 2.82
N GLN A 177 -8.94 19.44 3.70
CA GLN A 177 -10.16 20.19 3.40
C GLN A 177 -9.89 21.66 2.99
N ASP A 178 -8.87 22.28 3.58
CA ASP A 178 -8.48 23.67 3.36
C ASP A 178 -7.44 23.85 2.24
N PHE A 179 -7.12 22.80 1.48
CA PHE A 179 -6.15 22.89 0.39
C PHE A 179 -6.75 23.57 -0.85
N GLU A 180 -5.93 24.36 -1.57
CA GLU A 180 -6.35 25.08 -2.78
C GLU A 180 -6.98 24.14 -3.82
N ARG A 181 -8.28 24.33 -4.09
CA ARG A 181 -9.09 23.47 -4.94
C ARG A 181 -8.67 23.47 -6.41
N ASP A 182 -8.06 24.56 -6.87
CA ASP A 182 -7.63 24.76 -8.25
C ASP A 182 -6.19 24.31 -8.54
N SER A 183 -5.51 23.71 -7.56
CA SER A 183 -4.17 23.19 -7.77
C SER A 183 -4.18 21.91 -8.62
N GLU A 184 -4.00 22.08 -9.94
CA GLU A 184 -3.85 20.97 -10.90
C GLU A 184 -2.74 19.99 -10.51
N TYR A 185 -1.67 20.48 -9.87
CA TYR A 185 -0.58 19.64 -9.39
C TYR A 185 -1.00 18.69 -8.26
N ALA A 186 -1.85 19.18 -7.36
CA ALA A 186 -2.39 18.40 -6.25
C ALA A 186 -3.43 17.38 -6.73
N LYS A 187 -4.32 17.77 -7.64
CA LYS A 187 -5.24 16.83 -8.30
C LYS A 187 -4.46 15.69 -8.98
N ARG A 188 -3.43 16.03 -9.76
CA ARG A 188 -2.53 15.03 -10.39
C ARG A 188 -1.76 14.17 -9.40
N LEU A 189 -1.60 14.60 -8.15
CA LEU A 189 -0.90 13.82 -7.13
C LEU A 189 -1.78 12.69 -6.59
N ILE A 190 -3.06 12.99 -6.35
CA ILE A 190 -4.03 12.05 -5.78
C ILE A 190 -4.84 11.29 -6.84
N LYS A 191 -4.83 11.70 -8.11
CA LYS A 191 -5.65 11.09 -9.18
C LYS A 191 -5.55 9.56 -9.29
N SER A 192 -4.39 8.98 -8.96
CA SER A 192 -4.22 7.53 -8.97
C SER A 192 -5.05 6.80 -7.90
N GLU A 193 -5.36 7.48 -6.79
CA GLU A 193 -6.12 6.93 -5.67
C GLU A 193 -7.58 6.65 -6.07
N PRO A 194 -8.38 7.62 -6.61
CA PRO A 194 -9.72 7.32 -7.11
C PRO A 194 -9.78 6.22 -8.17
N GLY A 195 -8.79 6.16 -9.07
CA GLY A 195 -8.74 5.10 -10.09
C GLY A 195 -8.58 3.71 -9.48
N ARG A 196 -7.73 3.58 -8.45
CA ARG A 196 -7.60 2.34 -7.67
C ARG A 196 -8.91 2.00 -6.94
N VAL A 197 -9.55 2.99 -6.33
CA VAL A 197 -10.80 2.77 -5.61
C VAL A 197 -11.92 2.34 -6.56
N ALA A 198 -12.04 2.94 -7.74
CA ALA A 198 -12.99 2.50 -8.77
C ALA A 198 -12.79 1.04 -9.12
N GLU A 199 -11.55 0.64 -9.35
CA GLU A 199 -11.19 -0.74 -9.69
C GLU A 199 -11.53 -1.72 -8.55
N PHE A 200 -11.30 -1.33 -7.28
CA PHE A 200 -11.63 -2.16 -6.12
C PHE A 200 -13.13 -2.23 -5.85
N SER A 201 -13.80 -1.08 -5.85
CA SER A 201 -15.24 -0.93 -5.60
C SER A 201 -16.07 -1.60 -6.68
N SER A 202 -15.61 -1.61 -7.94
CA SER A 202 -16.36 -2.21 -9.04
C SER A 202 -16.61 -3.72 -8.88
N LEU A 203 -15.78 -4.40 -8.09
CA LEU A 203 -15.82 -5.84 -7.83
C LEU A 203 -16.15 -6.17 -6.37
N SER A 204 -16.47 -5.19 -5.52
CA SER A 204 -16.79 -5.40 -4.12
C SER A 204 -18.30 -5.51 -3.88
N GLU A 205 -18.68 -6.27 -2.85
CA GLU A 205 -20.09 -6.40 -2.45
C GLU A 205 -20.65 -5.07 -1.93
N ASN A 206 -19.80 -4.24 -1.31
CA ASN A 206 -20.15 -2.93 -0.74
C ASN A 206 -19.95 -1.75 -1.71
N ARG A 207 -19.96 -1.98 -3.03
CA ARG A 207 -19.72 -0.94 -4.06
C ARG A 207 -20.50 0.36 -3.81
N SER A 208 -21.81 0.23 -3.54
CA SER A 208 -22.69 1.38 -3.37
C SER A 208 -22.34 2.21 -2.14
N GLU A 209 -22.01 1.55 -1.02
CA GLU A 209 -21.63 2.22 0.23
C GLU A 209 -20.29 2.94 0.06
N ALA A 210 -19.31 2.27 -0.55
CA ALA A 210 -18.00 2.85 -0.85
C ALA A 210 -18.13 4.12 -1.71
N TYR A 211 -18.99 4.10 -2.74
CA TYR A 211 -19.25 5.27 -3.57
C TYR A 211 -19.87 6.42 -2.77
N GLN A 212 -20.87 6.16 -1.93
CA GLN A 212 -21.54 7.21 -1.13
C GLN A 212 -20.56 7.92 -0.17
N ILE A 213 -19.65 7.17 0.45
CA ILE A 213 -18.63 7.71 1.35
C ILE A 213 -17.63 8.58 0.59
N LEU A 214 -17.26 8.21 -0.64
CA LEU A 214 -16.22 8.87 -1.41
C LEU A 214 -16.71 10.02 -2.29
N ALA A 215 -17.98 9.99 -2.72
CA ALA A 215 -18.54 10.98 -3.62
C ALA A 215 -18.31 12.45 -3.18
N PRO A 216 -18.42 12.83 -1.88
CA PRO A 216 -18.12 14.19 -1.44
C PRO A 216 -16.67 14.60 -1.72
N VAL A 217 -15.71 13.71 -1.49
CA VAL A 217 -14.28 13.95 -1.71
C VAL A 217 -13.99 14.04 -3.21
N LEU A 218 -14.56 13.14 -4.02
CA LEU A 218 -14.34 13.15 -5.46
C LEU A 218 -14.92 14.40 -6.13
N ARG A 219 -16.11 14.84 -5.73
CA ARG A 219 -16.74 16.08 -6.22
C ARG A 219 -15.93 17.31 -5.87
N GLN A 220 -15.28 17.34 -4.69
CA GLN A 220 -14.42 18.46 -4.29
C GLN A 220 -13.25 18.69 -5.28
N TYR A 221 -12.76 17.64 -5.93
CA TYR A 221 -11.60 17.70 -6.83
C TYR A 221 -11.92 17.47 -8.31
N ASP A 222 -13.21 17.43 -8.67
CA ASP A 222 -13.68 17.12 -10.02
C ASP A 222 -13.22 15.74 -10.53
N LEU A 223 -13.26 14.73 -9.65
CA LEU A 223 -12.81 13.36 -9.91
C LEU A 223 -13.94 12.32 -9.82
N GLU A 224 -15.20 12.75 -9.70
CA GLU A 224 -16.35 11.84 -9.58
C GLU A 224 -16.52 10.95 -10.81
N HIS A 225 -16.14 11.44 -11.99
CA HIS A 225 -16.13 10.68 -13.25
C HIS A 225 -15.17 9.48 -13.26
N MET A 226 -14.35 9.30 -12.22
CA MET A 226 -13.39 8.20 -12.14
C MET A 226 -13.94 6.93 -11.49
N ILE A 227 -15.08 6.98 -10.78
CA ILE A 227 -15.63 5.86 -9.98
C ILE A 227 -17.04 5.47 -10.47
#